data_AF-A0A7S1RZ46-F1
#
_entry.id   AF-A0A7S1RZ46-F1
#
_cell.length_a   1.000
_cell.length_b   1.000
_cell.length_c   1.000
_cell.angle_alpha   90.00
_cell.angle_beta   90.00
_cell.angle_gamma   90.00
#
_symmetry.space_group_name_H-M   'P 1'
#
loop_
_entity.id
_entity.type
_entity.pdbx_description
1 polymer ?
#
loop_
_entity_poly.entity_id
_entity_poly.type
_entity_poly.pdbx_seq_one_letter_code
_entity_poly.pdbx_strand_id
1 'polypeptide(L)'
;MAAAAPPQLTKDQAKECLTTAVALFEKAENKQKLSDIVAECNKVEDPMQQQMLKMTKLIPEASSMLGSELEKYGFTKDSLMMGMMQVNMLSMGDDEMQAQCKRVMSFLSGNFDA
;
A
#
# COMPACT_ATOMS: atom_id res chain seq x y z
N MET A 1 -17.60 -27.36 -4.91
CA MET A 1 -17.41 -26.03 -4.29
C MET A 1 -16.95 -25.10 -5.39
N ALA A 2 -17.69 -24.04 -5.70
CA ALA A 2 -17.24 -23.05 -6.67
C ALA A 2 -16.07 -22.29 -6.03
N ALA A 3 -14.87 -22.42 -6.58
CA ALA A 3 -13.77 -21.54 -6.25
C ALA A 3 -14.23 -20.12 -6.65
N ALA A 4 -14.49 -19.26 -5.66
CA ALA A 4 -14.78 -17.87 -5.93
C ALA A 4 -13.61 -17.30 -6.74
N ALA A 5 -13.89 -16.76 -7.92
CA ALA A 5 -12.88 -16.10 -8.73
C ALA A 5 -12.17 -15.04 -7.86
N PRO A 6 -10.84 -14.87 -8.00
CA PRO A 6 -10.12 -13.87 -7.24
C PRO A 6 -10.81 -12.51 -7.45
N PRO A 7 -10.98 -11.69 -6.39
CA PRO A 7 -11.60 -10.38 -6.50
C PRO A 7 -10.89 -9.58 -7.59
N GLN A 8 -11.66 -9.04 -8.53
CA GLN A 8 -11.15 -8.22 -9.63
C GLN A 8 -11.66 -6.79 -9.45
N LEU A 9 -10.73 -5.84 -9.33
CA LEU A 9 -11.08 -4.43 -9.30
C LEU A 9 -11.43 -3.95 -10.70
N THR A 10 -12.48 -3.15 -10.80
CA THR A 10 -12.69 -2.28 -11.96
C THR A 10 -11.75 -1.08 -11.89
N LYS A 11 -11.56 -0.38 -13.01
CA LYS A 11 -10.72 0.84 -13.05
C LYS A 11 -11.21 1.90 -12.06
N ASP A 12 -12.53 2.10 -11.97
CA ASP A 12 -13.12 3.07 -11.03
C ASP A 12 -12.88 2.68 -9.57
N GLN A 13 -13.04 1.40 -9.23
CA GLN A 13 -12.73 0.90 -7.89
C GLN A 13 -11.24 1.00 -7.57
N ALA A 14 -10.35 0.74 -8.53
CA ALA A 14 -8.92 0.92 -8.35
C ALA A 14 -8.55 2.38 -8.09
N LYS A 15 -9.20 3.32 -8.79
CA LYS A 15 -9.01 4.76 -8.58
C LYS A 15 -9.53 5.21 -7.21
N GLU A 16 -10.68 4.71 -6.80
CA GLU A 16 -11.22 4.96 -5.46
C GLU A 16 -10.29 4.41 -4.37
N CYS A 17 -9.85 3.16 -4.50
CA CYS A 17 -8.86 2.53 -3.61
C CYS A 17 -7.58 3.37 -3.48
N LEU A 18 -7.02 3.84 -4.60
CA LEU A 18 -5.81 4.67 -4.61
C LEU A 18 -6.03 6.00 -3.90
N THR A 19 -7.17 6.65 -4.17
CA THR A 19 -7.52 7.92 -3.56
C THR A 19 -7.68 7.77 -2.05
N THR A 20 -8.38 6.72 -1.59
CA THR A 20 -8.51 6.47 -0.15
C THR A 20 -7.20 6.04 0.48
N ALA A 21 -6.38 5.24 -0.22
CA ALA A 21 -5.06 4.81 0.25
C ALA A 21 -4.15 6.01 0.55
N VAL A 22 -4.04 6.94 -0.41
CA VAL A 22 -3.26 8.18 -0.23
C VAL A 22 -3.83 9.01 0.93
N ALA A 23 -5.15 9.22 0.96
CA ALA A 23 -5.79 9.98 2.03
C ALA A 23 -5.58 9.35 3.41
N LEU A 24 -5.58 8.01 3.52
CA LEU A 24 -5.31 7.29 4.76
C LEU A 24 -3.86 7.48 5.19
N PHE A 25 -2.89 7.36 4.30
CA PHE A 25 -1.48 7.55 4.64
C PHE A 25 -1.14 9.01 4.95
N GLU A 26 -1.88 9.97 4.40
CA GLU A 26 -1.72 11.39 4.71
C GLU A 26 -2.36 11.81 6.03
N LYS A 27 -3.18 10.97 6.66
CA LYS A 27 -3.66 11.23 8.03
C LYS A 27 -2.45 11.34 8.96
N ALA A 28 -2.39 12.42 9.74
CA ALA A 28 -1.28 12.71 10.63
C ALA A 28 -0.90 11.52 11.53
N GLU A 29 -1.88 10.82 12.10
CA GLU A 29 -1.64 9.63 12.94
C GLU A 29 -0.97 8.49 12.15
N ASN A 30 -1.44 8.21 10.93
CA ASN A 30 -0.90 7.13 10.11
C ASN A 30 0.48 7.50 9.56
N LYS A 31 0.65 8.74 9.09
CA LYS A 31 1.94 9.26 8.65
C LYS A 31 2.97 9.20 9.77
N GLN A 32 2.58 9.56 11.00
CA GLN A 32 3.44 9.47 12.18
C GLN A 32 3.85 8.02 12.45
N LYS A 33 2.89 7.08 12.51
CA LYS A 33 3.18 5.65 12.72
C LYS A 33 4.16 5.09 11.69
N LEU A 34 3.93 5.37 10.41
CA LEU A 34 4.81 4.92 9.33
C LEU A 34 6.19 5.60 9.43
N SER A 35 6.24 6.89 9.78
CA SER A 35 7.49 7.64 9.96
C SER A 35 8.31 7.12 11.14
N ASP A 36 7.67 6.76 12.25
CA ASP A 36 8.33 6.18 13.42
C ASP A 36 8.96 4.82 13.08
N ILE A 37 8.25 3.98 12.30
CA ILE A 37 8.79 2.71 11.81
C ILE A 37 9.99 2.93 10.89
N VAL A 38 9.91 3.88 9.96
CA VAL A 38 11.02 4.21 9.06
C VAL A 38 12.23 4.74 9.84
N ALA A 39 11.99 5.61 10.82
CA ALA A 39 13.04 6.13 11.68
C ALA A 39 13.71 5.01 12.49
N GLU A 40 12.96 4.03 12.98
CA GLU A 40 13.51 2.86 13.65
C GLU A 40 14.34 2.00 12.68
N CYS A 41 13.83 1.74 11.47
CA CYS A 41 14.56 0.98 10.46
C CYS A 41 15.88 1.68 10.07
N ASN A 42 15.87 3.00 9.95
CA ASN A 42 17.04 3.80 9.58
C ASN A 42 18.12 3.85 10.67
N LYS A 43 17.84 3.40 11.90
CA LYS A 43 18.87 3.23 12.95
C LYS A 43 19.72 1.99 12.74
N VAL A 44 19.30 1.07 11.86
CA VAL A 44 20.06 -0.14 11.55
C VAL A 44 21.11 0.19 10.49
N GLU A 45 22.38 0.01 10.85
CA GLU A 45 23.52 0.32 9.99
C GLU A 45 23.66 -0.66 8.82
N ASP A 46 23.27 -1.92 9.02
CA ASP A 46 23.31 -2.93 7.96
C ASP A 46 22.16 -2.72 6.96
N PRO A 47 22.46 -2.42 5.68
CA PRO A 47 21.42 -2.10 4.69
C PRO A 47 20.47 -3.25 4.42
N MET A 48 20.94 -4.50 4.53
CA MET A 48 20.12 -5.69 4.30
C MET A 48 19.13 -5.88 5.47
N GLN A 49 19.58 -5.71 6.70
CA GLN A 49 18.72 -5.74 7.88
C GLN A 49 17.74 -4.56 7.92
N GLN A 50 18.17 -3.36 7.54
CA GLN A 50 17.28 -2.21 7.38
C GLN A 50 16.16 -2.50 6.38
N GLN A 51 16.49 -3.06 5.21
CA GLN A 51 15.51 -3.43 4.20
C GLN A 51 14.57 -4.53 4.70
N MET A 52 15.09 -5.54 5.40
CA MET A 52 14.30 -6.60 6.00
C MET A 52 13.33 -6.07 7.07
N LEU A 53 13.76 -5.12 7.90
CA LEU A 53 12.89 -4.46 8.88
C LEU A 53 11.79 -3.65 8.23
N LYS A 54 12.09 -2.90 7.16
CA LYS A 54 11.05 -2.21 6.38
C LYS A 54 10.04 -3.22 5.82
N MET A 55 10.50 -4.33 5.25
CA MET A 55 9.59 -5.37 4.74
C MET A 55 8.75 -6.06 5.82
N THR A 56 9.25 -6.17 7.06
CA THR A 56 8.56 -6.90 8.14
C THR A 56 7.77 -6.00 9.09
N LYS A 57 8.03 -4.69 9.11
CA LYS A 57 7.31 -3.72 9.96
C LYS A 57 6.51 -2.71 9.16
N LEU A 58 7.13 -2.07 8.18
CA LEU A 58 6.50 -1.00 7.41
C LEU A 58 5.42 -1.54 6.47
N ILE A 59 5.75 -2.57 5.69
CA ILE A 59 4.80 -3.15 4.73
C ILE A 59 3.55 -3.71 5.47
N PRO A 60 3.67 -4.50 6.55
CA PRO A 60 2.49 -5.01 7.24
C PRO A 60 1.64 -3.92 7.90
N GLU A 61 2.27 -2.88 8.46
CA GLU A 61 1.54 -1.76 9.07
C GLU A 61 0.74 -0.99 8.01
N ALA A 62 1.40 -0.58 6.92
CA ALA A 62 0.75 0.10 5.80
C ALA A 62 -0.33 -0.78 5.15
N SER A 63 -0.06 -2.08 4.99
CA SER A 63 -1.04 -3.05 4.48
C SER A 63 -2.22 -3.22 5.44
N SER A 64 -2.01 -3.12 6.75
CA SER A 64 -3.10 -3.17 7.73
C SER A 64 -3.99 -1.93 7.66
N MET A 65 -3.41 -0.75 7.38
CA MET A 65 -4.18 0.48 7.15
C MET A 65 -5.04 0.39 5.88
N LEU A 66 -4.50 -0.20 4.81
CA LEU A 66 -5.22 -0.42 3.56
C LEU A 66 -6.19 -1.59 3.61
N GLY A 67 -5.90 -2.60 4.43
CA GLY A 67 -6.67 -3.84 4.53
C GLY A 67 -8.15 -3.58 4.82
N SER A 68 -8.45 -2.68 5.76
CA SER A 68 -9.84 -2.35 6.11
C SER A 68 -10.63 -1.69 4.97
N GLU A 69 -9.96 -1.00 4.05
CA GLU A 69 -10.58 -0.46 2.83
C GLU A 69 -10.72 -1.55 1.76
N LEU A 70 -9.66 -2.33 1.56
CA LEU A 70 -9.59 -3.35 0.52
C LEU A 70 -10.49 -4.56 0.79
N GLU A 71 -10.81 -4.83 2.06
CA GLU A 71 -11.82 -5.81 2.49
C GLU A 71 -13.20 -5.52 1.90
N LYS A 72 -13.54 -4.24 1.66
CA LYS A 72 -14.81 -3.86 1.01
C LYS A 72 -14.92 -4.36 -0.43
N TYR A 73 -13.79 -4.57 -1.09
CA TYR A 73 -13.72 -5.06 -2.47
C TYR A 73 -13.38 -6.56 -2.53
N GLY A 74 -13.42 -7.26 -1.39
CA GLY A 74 -13.16 -8.69 -1.30
C GLY A 74 -11.69 -9.08 -1.15
N PHE A 75 -10.79 -8.11 -0.97
CA PHE A 75 -9.37 -8.39 -0.73
C PHE A 75 -9.09 -8.52 0.76
N THR A 76 -8.33 -9.54 1.13
CA THR A 76 -7.82 -9.76 2.48
C THR A 76 -6.36 -9.35 2.55
N LYS A 77 -5.74 -9.42 3.73
CA LYS A 77 -4.29 -9.18 3.89
C LYS A 77 -3.44 -10.07 2.97
N ASP A 78 -3.86 -11.31 2.73
CA ASP A 78 -3.17 -12.26 1.85
C ASP A 78 -3.36 -11.93 0.35
N SER A 79 -4.49 -11.34 -0.03
CA SER A 79 -4.75 -10.91 -1.42
C SER A 79 -4.46 -9.43 -1.67
N LEU A 80 -4.05 -8.67 -0.66
CA LEU A 80 -3.73 -7.25 -0.75
C LEU A 80 -2.60 -6.96 -1.75
N MET A 81 -1.58 -7.82 -1.75
CA MET A 81 -0.47 -7.72 -2.71
C MET A 81 -0.96 -7.98 -4.15
N MET A 82 -1.93 -8.89 -4.33
CA MET A 82 -2.60 -9.13 -5.62
C MET A 82 -3.50 -7.96 -6.01
N GLY A 83 -4.21 -7.34 -5.07
CA GLY A 83 -5.01 -6.14 -5.30
C GLY A 83 -4.15 -4.96 -5.75
N MET A 84 -3.01 -4.74 -5.08
CA MET A 84 -2.06 -3.69 -5.47
C MET A 84 -1.48 -3.94 -6.87
N MET A 85 -1.22 -5.20 -7.23
CA MET A 85 -0.79 -5.57 -8.58
C MET A 85 -1.88 -5.26 -9.62
N GLN A 86 -3.14 -5.58 -9.33
CA GLN A 86 -4.27 -5.23 -10.21
C GLN A 86 -4.44 -3.72 -10.36
N VAL A 87 -4.36 -2.97 -9.27
CA VAL A 87 -4.43 -1.49 -9.29
C VAL A 87 -3.31 -0.91 -10.14
N ASN A 88 -2.08 -1.42 -10.00
CA ASN A 88 -0.95 -0.98 -10.83
C ASN A 88 -1.20 -1.29 -12.31
N MET A 89 -1.73 -2.47 -12.64
CA MET A 89 -2.08 -2.83 -14.01
C MET A 89 -3.19 -1.94 -14.58
N LEU A 90 -4.23 -1.66 -13.79
CA LEU A 90 -5.34 -0.78 -14.18
C LEU A 90 -4.94 0.70 -14.30
N SER A 91 -3.86 1.10 -13.63
CA SER A 91 -3.27 2.43 -13.78
C SER A 91 -2.50 2.60 -15.10
N MET A 92 -2.18 1.52 -15.83
CA MET A 92 -1.48 1.64 -17.11
C MET A 92 -2.33 2.45 -18.12
N GLY A 93 -1.78 3.57 -18.58
CA GLY A 93 -2.49 4.50 -19.48
C GLY A 93 -3.39 5.52 -18.77
N ASP A 94 -3.30 5.64 -17.44
CA ASP A 94 -3.97 6.67 -16.65
C ASP A 94 -2.95 7.39 -15.75
N ASP A 95 -2.48 8.56 -16.19
CA ASP A 95 -1.39 9.28 -15.52
C ASP A 95 -1.71 9.65 -14.07
N GLU A 96 -2.97 9.95 -13.76
CA GLU A 96 -3.40 10.30 -12.41
C GLU A 96 -3.36 9.08 -11.49
N MET A 97 -3.89 7.94 -11.94
CA MET A 97 -3.78 6.69 -11.18
C MET A 97 -2.31 6.24 -11.04
N GLN A 98 -1.47 6.43 -12.05
CA GLN A 98 -0.04 6.12 -11.94
C GLN A 98 0.65 6.99 -10.89
N ALA A 99 0.33 8.28 -10.85
CA ALA A 99 0.85 9.19 -9.83
C ALA A 99 0.43 8.74 -8.42
N GLN A 100 -0.83 8.36 -8.23
CA GLN A 100 -1.31 7.85 -6.95
C GLN A 100 -0.69 6.48 -6.59
N CYS A 101 -0.54 5.57 -7.56
CA CYS A 101 0.18 4.30 -7.36
C CYS A 101 1.60 4.53 -6.88
N LYS A 102 2.33 5.44 -7.54
CA LYS A 102 3.68 5.81 -7.15
C LYS A 102 3.70 6.38 -5.75
N ARG A 103 2.76 7.25 -5.41
CA ARG A 103 2.63 7.83 -4.07
C ARG A 103 2.43 6.75 -3.00
N VAL A 104 1.50 5.82 -3.23
CA VAL A 104 1.30 4.64 -2.35
C VAL A 104 2.56 3.79 -2.23
N MET A 105 3.27 3.52 -3.33
CA MET A 105 4.55 2.78 -3.28
C MET A 105 5.65 3.54 -2.52
N SER A 106 5.67 4.86 -2.62
CA SER A 106 6.58 5.72 -1.85
C SER A 106 6.29 5.58 -0.35
N PHE A 107 5.03 5.64 0.08
CA PHE A 107 4.64 5.35 1.47
C PHE A 107 5.11 3.95 1.92
N LEU A 108 4.95 2.92 1.09
CA LEU A 108 5.38 1.55 1.38
C LEU A 108 6.89 1.35 1.45
N SER A 109 7.66 2.18 0.75
CA SER A 109 9.13 2.18 0.82
C SER A 109 9.67 3.09 1.92
N GLY A 110 8.79 3.82 2.60
CA GLY A 110 9.10 4.74 3.69
C GLY A 110 9.54 6.11 3.20
N ASN A 111 9.15 6.47 1.98
CA ASN A 111 9.45 7.73 1.34
C ASN A 111 8.17 8.59 1.31
N PHE A 112 8.07 9.54 2.23
CA PHE A 112 6.84 10.32 2.46
C PHE A 112 6.82 11.67 1.74
N ASP A 113 7.88 12.00 1.02
CA ASP A 113 8.10 13.28 0.32
C ASP A 113 7.83 13.22 -1.20
N ALA A 114 7.30 12.09 -1.70
CA ALA A 114 7.08 11.82 -3.12
C ALA A 114 5.73 12.30 -3.66
#